data_AF-A0A3A8W698-F1
#
_entry.id   AF-A0A3A8W698-F1
#
_cell.length_a   1.000
_cell.length_b   1.000
_cell.length_c   1.000
_cell.angle_alpha   90.00
_cell.angle_beta   90.00
_cell.angle_gamma   90.00
#
_symmetry.space_group_name_H-M   'P 1'
#
loop_
_entity.id
_entity.type
_entity.pdbx_description
1 polymer ?
#
loop_
_entity_poly.entity_id
_entity_poly.type
_entity_poly.pdbx_seq_one_letter_code
_entity_poly.pdbx_strand_id
1 'polypeptide(L)'
;MRRKMIILAVFIMLFTGCGVQAGEKADGSFSSEEQEEVSPAKIDAIAFLEDLSKDKVMPVTGNHRKVKKKYPEWFGKNGKITYPILPGSDKWKKAKTAQEMNGLCQIPKEIINAVDTRTLLKAVEDYPILYAYTNHDYYELGLQYLAKEFYGMNVLLRREDAYRVAAESYLSRNLKVSDEEVCVPPMIELLLLEEFLISREDAYYKFSEGERREILEAVEKNYDAELNLADGCLRTHFYDMAAYGDNPWKSELP
;
A
#
# COMPACT_ATOMS: atom_id res chain seq x y z
N MET A 1 -43.51 -0.18 3.22
CA MET A 1 -42.07 -0.23 3.56
C MET A 1 -41.27 -0.23 2.26
N ARG A 2 -40.61 0.89 1.96
CA ARG A 2 -39.84 1.12 0.73
C ARG A 2 -38.44 0.50 0.89
N ARG A 3 -38.08 -0.50 0.07
CA ARG A 3 -36.68 -0.80 -0.23
C ARG A 3 -36.33 -0.01 -1.49
N LYS A 4 -35.49 1.01 -1.35
CA LYS A 4 -34.89 1.72 -2.49
C LYS A 4 -33.69 0.89 -2.94
N MET A 5 -33.83 0.16 -4.05
CA MET A 5 -32.70 -0.19 -4.90
C MET A 5 -32.28 1.09 -5.60
N ILE A 6 -31.04 1.53 -5.39
CA ILE A 6 -30.44 2.57 -6.23
C ILE A 6 -29.94 1.86 -7.49
N ILE A 7 -30.53 2.26 -8.60
CA ILE A 7 -30.31 1.77 -9.96
C ILE A 7 -28.99 2.39 -10.45
N LEU A 8 -28.02 1.56 -10.85
CA LEU A 8 -26.87 2.01 -11.63
C LEU A 8 -27.38 2.29 -13.05
N ALA A 9 -27.40 3.57 -13.44
CA ALA A 9 -27.88 3.98 -14.75
C ALA A 9 -26.80 3.72 -15.80
N VAL A 10 -26.98 2.70 -16.63
CA VAL A 10 -26.22 2.50 -17.87
C VAL A 10 -26.93 3.32 -18.96
N PHE A 11 -26.29 4.41 -19.39
CA PHE A 11 -26.74 5.18 -20.55
C PHE A 11 -26.30 4.45 -21.83
N ILE A 12 -27.19 3.65 -22.42
CA ILE A 12 -27.02 3.17 -23.80
C ILE A 12 -27.77 4.16 -24.70
N MET A 13 -27.05 5.09 -25.33
CA MET A 13 -27.60 5.82 -26.48
C MET A 13 -27.57 4.91 -27.71
N LEU A 14 -28.69 4.28 -28.02
CA LEU A 14 -28.94 3.68 -29.33
C LEU A 14 -29.41 4.79 -30.27
N PHE A 15 -28.50 5.31 -31.12
CA PHE A 15 -28.91 5.98 -32.33
C PHE A 15 -29.05 4.96 -33.46
N THR A 16 -30.30 4.56 -33.71
CA THR A 16 -30.71 3.96 -34.98
C THR A 16 -30.77 5.08 -36.03
N GLY A 17 -29.94 4.99 -37.06
CA GLY A 17 -29.99 5.89 -38.22
C GLY A 17 -29.39 5.24 -39.46
N CYS A 18 -30.26 4.78 -40.36
CA CYS A 18 -29.94 4.26 -41.69
C CYS A 18 -29.17 5.28 -42.56
N GLY A 19 -28.27 4.79 -43.42
CA GLY A 19 -27.77 5.58 -44.57
C GLY A 19 -26.50 5.02 -45.21
N VAL A 20 -26.67 4.29 -46.31
CA VAL A 20 -25.59 3.85 -47.22
C VAL A 20 -25.22 5.00 -48.16
N GLN A 21 -23.95 5.43 -48.23
CA GLN A 21 -23.08 5.49 -49.43
C GLN A 21 -21.77 6.30 -49.24
N ALA A 22 -20.66 5.64 -49.55
CA ALA A 22 -19.35 6.06 -50.11
C ALA A 22 -18.80 7.51 -49.94
N GLY A 23 -17.57 7.58 -49.43
CA GLY A 23 -16.65 8.71 -49.61
C GLY A 23 -15.52 8.70 -48.58
N GLU A 24 -14.27 8.50 -49.02
CA GLU A 24 -13.06 8.52 -48.20
C GLU A 24 -12.93 9.79 -47.35
N LYS A 25 -12.61 9.60 -46.05
CA LYS A 25 -11.61 10.39 -45.31
C LYS A 25 -11.24 9.63 -44.04
N ALA A 26 -9.97 9.26 -43.94
CA ALA A 26 -9.37 8.78 -42.71
C ALA A 26 -9.25 9.96 -41.75
N ASP A 27 -10.18 10.06 -40.81
CA ASP A 27 -9.99 10.82 -39.58
C ASP A 27 -9.85 9.80 -38.45
N GLY A 28 -8.71 9.87 -37.77
CA GLY A 28 -8.43 9.08 -36.59
C GLY A 28 -9.50 9.35 -35.54
N SER A 29 -10.26 8.32 -35.18
CA SER A 29 -11.15 8.37 -34.04
C SER A 29 -10.65 7.43 -32.97
N PHE A 30 -10.17 8.06 -31.89
CA PHE A 30 -10.55 7.75 -30.52
C PHE A 30 -10.42 6.27 -30.13
N SER A 31 -9.29 5.94 -29.51
CA SER A 31 -9.14 4.72 -28.71
C SER A 31 -10.26 4.74 -27.68
N SER A 32 -11.15 3.76 -27.76
CA SER A 32 -12.11 3.48 -26.71
C SER A 32 -11.32 3.17 -25.45
N GLU A 33 -11.50 3.97 -24.40
CA GLU A 33 -11.14 3.58 -23.05
C GLU A 33 -11.81 2.23 -22.77
N GLU A 34 -11.01 1.15 -22.74
CA GLU A 34 -11.46 -0.13 -22.23
C GLU A 34 -11.86 0.11 -20.77
N GLN A 35 -13.15 0.01 -20.46
CA GLN A 35 -13.60 -0.05 -19.08
C GLN A 35 -13.06 -1.34 -18.50
N GLU A 36 -11.98 -1.23 -17.72
CA GLU A 36 -11.35 -2.37 -17.05
C GLU A 36 -12.39 -3.00 -16.10
N GLU A 37 -12.82 -4.21 -16.42
CA GLU A 37 -13.77 -4.96 -15.60
C GLU A 37 -13.09 -5.32 -14.26
N VAL A 38 -13.54 -4.69 -13.18
CA VAL A 38 -12.95 -4.90 -11.85
C VAL A 38 -13.23 -6.34 -11.38
N SER A 39 -12.17 -7.11 -11.16
CA SER A 39 -12.31 -8.52 -10.74
C SER A 39 -12.99 -8.66 -9.35
N PRO A 40 -13.77 -9.73 -9.12
CA PRO A 40 -14.36 -10.00 -7.80
C PRO A 40 -13.33 -10.07 -6.68
N ALA A 41 -12.14 -10.61 -6.95
CA ALA A 41 -11.05 -10.71 -5.97
C ALA A 41 -10.55 -9.34 -5.52
N LYS A 42 -10.49 -8.35 -6.42
CA LYS A 42 -10.12 -6.97 -6.09
C LYS A 42 -11.18 -6.31 -5.20
N ILE A 43 -12.45 -6.51 -5.50
CA ILE A 43 -13.58 -6.00 -4.69
C ILE A 43 -13.53 -6.56 -3.27
N ASP A 44 -13.32 -7.87 -3.13
CA ASP A 44 -13.20 -8.54 -1.83
C ASP A 44 -11.98 -8.05 -1.03
N ALA A 45 -10.87 -7.76 -1.72
CA ALA A 45 -9.67 -7.20 -1.10
C ALA A 45 -9.91 -5.79 -0.55
N ILE A 46 -10.55 -4.92 -1.34
CA ILE A 46 -10.93 -3.56 -0.91
C ILE A 46 -11.86 -3.63 0.29
N ALA A 47 -12.94 -4.42 0.22
CA ALA A 47 -13.89 -4.56 1.30
C ALA A 47 -13.23 -5.06 2.60
N PHE A 48 -12.27 -5.97 2.50
CA PHE A 48 -11.47 -6.42 3.64
C PHE A 48 -10.63 -5.28 4.25
N LEU A 49 -9.93 -4.50 3.42
CA LEU A 49 -9.08 -3.41 3.90
C LEU A 49 -9.92 -2.29 4.54
N GLU A 50 -11.08 -1.98 3.96
CA GLU A 50 -12.06 -1.06 4.53
C GLU A 50 -12.58 -1.54 5.88
N ASP A 51 -12.97 -2.81 6.00
CA ASP A 51 -13.44 -3.38 7.26
C ASP A 51 -12.33 -3.36 8.33
N LEU A 52 -11.12 -3.79 7.94
CA LEU A 52 -9.95 -3.76 8.80
C LEU A 52 -9.67 -2.34 9.31
N SER A 53 -9.83 -1.32 8.46
CA SER A 53 -9.59 0.07 8.83
C SER A 53 -10.55 0.60 9.92
N LYS A 54 -11.72 -0.02 10.12
CA LYS A 54 -12.71 0.39 11.12
C LYS A 54 -12.36 -0.07 12.53
N ASP A 55 -11.66 -1.20 12.67
CA ASP A 55 -11.25 -1.76 13.95
C ASP A 55 -9.90 -1.17 14.41
N LYS A 56 -9.95 0.06 14.93
CA LYS A 56 -8.75 0.80 15.32
C LYS A 56 -8.04 0.17 16.54
N VAL A 57 -6.71 0.14 16.50
CA VAL A 57 -5.86 -0.34 17.62
C VAL A 57 -4.84 0.69 18.03
N MET A 58 -4.54 0.72 19.32
CA MET A 58 -3.54 1.59 19.92
C MET A 58 -2.37 0.77 20.48
N PRO A 59 -1.13 1.30 20.47
CA PRO A 59 -0.02 0.64 21.12
C PRO A 59 -0.24 0.53 22.64
N VAL A 60 0.06 -0.64 23.19
CA VAL A 60 0.09 -0.88 24.64
C VAL A 60 1.41 -0.37 25.20
N THR A 61 1.46 0.94 25.45
CA THR A 61 2.65 1.62 25.95
C THR A 61 3.01 1.16 27.38
N GLY A 62 4.31 1.12 27.70
CA GLY A 62 4.81 0.75 29.03
C GLY A 62 5.33 -0.69 29.20
N ASN A 63 5.17 -1.56 28.19
CA ASN A 63 5.64 -2.94 28.25
C ASN A 63 7.00 -3.20 27.55
N HIS A 64 7.57 -2.19 26.89
CA HIS A 64 8.76 -2.32 26.02
C HIS A 64 9.96 -3.01 26.69
N ARG A 65 10.27 -2.63 27.94
CA ARG A 65 11.38 -3.23 28.70
C ARG A 65 11.14 -4.72 28.98
N LYS A 66 9.91 -5.11 29.29
CA LYS A 66 9.56 -6.50 29.60
C LYS A 66 9.62 -7.36 28.34
N VAL A 67 9.10 -6.86 27.21
CA VAL A 67 9.15 -7.61 25.93
C VAL A 67 10.58 -7.73 25.41
N LYS A 68 11.42 -6.70 25.55
CA LYS A 68 12.86 -6.78 25.22
C LYS A 68 13.60 -7.84 26.02
N LYS A 69 13.28 -7.98 27.32
CA LYS A 69 13.87 -9.03 28.16
C LYS A 69 13.36 -10.42 27.79
N LYS A 70 12.09 -10.54 27.39
CA LYS A 70 11.45 -11.82 27.01
C LYS A 70 11.92 -12.32 25.64
N TYR A 71 12.23 -11.42 24.71
CA TYR A 71 12.56 -11.73 23.31
C TYR A 71 13.84 -11.02 22.84
N PRO A 72 15.00 -11.19 23.50
CA PRO A 72 16.21 -10.44 23.18
C PRO A 72 16.72 -10.64 21.75
N GLU A 73 16.44 -11.79 21.13
CA GLU A 73 16.82 -12.12 19.75
C GLU A 73 16.12 -11.28 18.68
N TRP A 74 14.97 -10.68 19.02
CA TRP A 74 14.22 -9.81 18.12
C TRP A 74 14.65 -8.34 18.20
N PHE A 75 15.66 -8.01 19.01
CA PHE A 75 16.15 -6.65 19.15
C PHE A 75 17.66 -6.56 18.87
N GLY A 76 18.04 -5.70 17.93
CA GLY A 76 19.43 -5.39 17.64
C GLY A 76 20.11 -4.60 18.76
N LYS A 77 21.43 -4.37 18.64
CA LYS A 77 22.23 -3.60 19.62
C LYS A 77 21.73 -2.17 19.85
N ASN A 78 21.13 -1.57 18.82
CA ASN A 78 20.50 -0.25 18.87
C ASN A 78 19.08 -0.27 19.46
N GLY A 79 18.59 -1.45 19.88
CA GLY A 79 17.27 -1.64 20.45
C GLY A 79 16.11 -1.58 19.45
N LYS A 80 16.40 -1.56 18.14
CA LYS A 80 15.41 -1.68 17.06
C LYS A 80 15.03 -3.15 16.86
N ILE A 81 13.83 -3.39 16.32
CA ILE A 81 13.39 -4.73 15.95
C ILE A 81 14.29 -5.25 14.83
N THR A 82 14.68 -6.52 14.90
CA THR A 82 15.45 -7.23 13.88
C THR A 82 14.87 -8.61 13.65
N TYR A 83 14.87 -9.07 12.40
CA TYR A 83 14.43 -10.42 12.06
C TYR A 83 15.56 -11.42 12.34
N PRO A 84 15.39 -12.38 13.27
CA PRO A 84 16.45 -13.31 13.65
C PRO A 84 16.72 -14.38 12.58
N ILE A 85 15.80 -14.55 11.62
CA ILE A 85 15.90 -15.49 10.52
C ILE A 85 15.68 -14.71 9.23
N LEU A 86 16.67 -14.74 8.34
CA LEU A 86 16.67 -14.02 7.07
C LEU A 86 16.76 -14.98 5.89
N PRO A 87 16.29 -14.57 4.69
CA PRO A 87 16.56 -15.24 3.43
C PRO A 87 18.03 -15.64 3.30
N GLY A 88 18.26 -16.89 2.89
CA GLY A 88 19.61 -17.44 2.73
C GLY A 88 20.20 -18.13 3.97
N SER A 89 19.63 -17.95 5.16
CA SER A 89 20.03 -18.69 6.36
C SER A 89 19.69 -20.19 6.27
N ASP A 90 20.37 -21.03 7.06
CA ASP A 90 20.11 -22.48 7.06
C ASP A 90 18.69 -22.83 7.52
N LYS A 91 18.13 -22.04 8.45
CA LYS A 91 16.73 -22.19 8.86
C LYS A 91 15.78 -21.80 7.72
N TRP A 92 16.07 -20.72 7.00
CA TRP A 92 15.27 -20.29 5.86
C TRP A 92 15.21 -21.34 4.75
N LYS A 93 16.35 -21.92 4.37
CA LYS A 93 16.45 -22.94 3.30
C LYS A 93 15.64 -24.22 3.58
N LYS A 94 15.27 -24.46 4.84
CA LYS A 94 14.44 -25.58 5.26
C LYS A 94 12.95 -25.34 5.03
N ALA A 95 12.48 -24.10 5.03
CA ALA A 95 11.10 -23.78 4.67
C ALA A 95 10.85 -24.14 3.20
N LYS A 96 9.75 -24.86 2.94
CA LYS A 96 9.34 -25.35 1.61
C LYS A 96 8.08 -24.67 1.10
N THR A 97 7.35 -24.01 1.98
CA THR A 97 6.08 -23.34 1.66
C THR A 97 6.13 -21.86 2.04
N ALA A 98 5.29 -21.04 1.39
CA ALA A 98 5.13 -19.63 1.74
C ALA A 98 4.68 -19.46 3.21
N GLN A 99 3.80 -20.33 3.70
CA GLN A 99 3.34 -20.32 5.09
C GLN A 99 4.49 -20.55 6.09
N GLU A 100 5.41 -21.48 5.80
CA GLU A 100 6.59 -21.70 6.64
C GLU A 100 7.53 -20.48 6.61
N MET A 101 7.72 -19.85 5.46
CA MET A 101 8.53 -18.62 5.34
C MET A 101 7.91 -17.45 6.13
N ASN A 102 6.58 -17.23 5.99
CA ASN A 102 5.83 -16.28 6.79
C ASN A 102 5.98 -16.57 8.28
N GLY A 103 5.92 -17.85 8.67
CA GLY A 103 6.10 -18.31 10.05
C GLY A 103 7.47 -17.96 10.64
N LEU A 104 8.55 -18.07 9.85
CA LEU A 104 9.90 -17.70 10.28
C LEU A 104 10.07 -16.19 10.52
N CYS A 105 9.22 -15.38 9.86
CA CYS A 105 9.25 -13.93 9.96
C CYS A 105 8.23 -13.36 10.98
N GLN A 106 7.42 -14.19 11.64
CA GLN A 106 6.42 -13.67 12.58
C GLN A 106 7.06 -13.06 13.82
N ILE A 107 7.00 -11.74 13.92
CA ILE A 107 7.32 -11.02 15.15
C ILE A 107 6.31 -11.42 16.24
N PRO A 108 6.74 -11.77 17.46
CA PRO A 108 5.85 -12.05 18.57
C PRO A 108 4.80 -10.94 18.77
N LYS A 109 3.53 -11.34 18.94
CA LYS A 109 2.40 -10.39 19.07
C LYS A 109 2.59 -9.40 20.21
N GLU A 110 3.22 -9.84 21.31
CA GLU A 110 3.52 -8.98 22.45
C GLU A 110 4.50 -7.86 22.11
N ILE A 111 5.44 -8.08 21.18
CA ILE A 111 6.33 -7.02 20.67
C ILE A 111 5.52 -6.06 19.81
N ILE A 112 4.79 -6.57 18.81
CA ILE A 112 3.97 -5.76 17.88
C ILE A 112 3.00 -4.84 18.64
N ASN A 113 2.35 -5.36 19.68
CA ASN A 113 1.39 -4.60 20.46
C ASN A 113 2.04 -3.60 21.42
N ALA A 114 3.31 -3.77 21.78
CA ALA A 114 4.00 -2.91 22.75
C ALA A 114 4.77 -1.74 22.13
N VAL A 115 5.10 -1.80 20.84
CA VAL A 115 5.91 -0.77 20.17
C VAL A 115 5.07 0.39 19.62
N ASP A 116 5.63 1.59 19.55
CA ASP A 116 5.01 2.74 18.90
C ASP A 116 4.88 2.55 17.37
N THR A 117 4.13 3.44 16.72
CA THR A 117 3.74 3.27 15.31
C THR A 117 4.92 3.46 14.37
N ARG A 118 5.88 4.32 14.71
CA ARG A 118 7.14 4.46 13.95
C ARG A 118 7.96 3.19 13.98
N THR A 119 8.09 2.58 15.14
CA THR A 119 8.81 1.31 15.31
C THR A 119 8.07 0.18 14.60
N LEU A 120 6.74 0.16 14.62
CA LEU A 120 5.95 -0.82 13.89
C LEU A 120 6.09 -0.65 12.37
N LEU A 121 5.94 0.57 11.84
CA LEU A 121 6.14 0.85 10.42
C LEU A 121 7.49 0.31 9.99
N LYS A 122 8.57 0.66 10.73
CA LYS A 122 9.91 0.19 10.37
C LYS A 122 10.05 -1.33 10.43
N ALA A 123 9.39 -2.00 11.38
CA ALA A 123 9.39 -3.45 11.43
C ALA A 123 8.67 -4.08 10.23
N VAL A 124 7.57 -3.48 9.76
CA VAL A 124 6.84 -3.94 8.57
C VAL A 124 7.65 -3.70 7.30
N GLU A 125 8.27 -2.54 7.19
CA GLU A 125 9.21 -2.20 6.13
C GLU A 125 10.39 -3.17 6.03
N ASP A 126 10.96 -3.57 7.17
CA ASP A 126 12.08 -4.50 7.22
C ASP A 126 11.63 -5.97 7.11
N TYR A 127 10.35 -6.25 6.84
CA TYR A 127 9.81 -7.60 6.72
C TYR A 127 10.52 -8.37 5.59
N PRO A 128 11.14 -9.54 5.86
CA PRO A 128 12.07 -10.16 4.91
C PRO A 128 11.47 -10.59 3.56
N ILE A 129 10.15 -10.70 3.48
CA ILE A 129 9.40 -11.05 2.27
C ILE A 129 8.32 -10.00 1.98
N LEU A 130 8.60 -8.72 2.28
CA LEU A 130 7.71 -7.61 1.97
C LEU A 130 7.31 -7.59 0.49
N TYR A 131 8.26 -7.82 -0.42
CA TYR A 131 8.03 -7.92 -1.87
C TYR A 131 6.92 -8.93 -2.27
N ALA A 132 6.53 -9.86 -1.40
CA ALA A 132 5.47 -10.81 -1.72
C ALA A 132 4.14 -10.10 -2.02
N TYR A 133 3.87 -8.95 -1.39
CA TYR A 133 2.61 -8.25 -1.61
C TYR A 133 2.57 -7.50 -2.96
N THR A 134 3.71 -7.08 -3.51
CA THR A 134 3.78 -6.43 -4.84
C THR A 134 3.73 -7.43 -6.00
N ASN A 135 3.79 -8.74 -5.72
CA ASN A 135 3.71 -9.83 -6.70
C ASN A 135 2.28 -10.30 -7.02
N HIS A 136 1.27 -9.48 -6.74
CA HIS A 136 -0.12 -9.74 -7.07
C HIS A 136 -0.59 -8.87 -8.24
N ASP A 137 -1.64 -9.31 -8.93
CA ASP A 137 -2.23 -8.57 -10.06
C ASP A 137 -2.77 -7.20 -9.63
N TYR A 138 -3.20 -7.10 -8.37
CA TYR A 138 -3.71 -5.87 -7.77
C TYR A 138 -3.05 -5.61 -6.43
N TYR A 139 -2.70 -4.35 -6.18
CA TYR A 139 -2.05 -3.91 -4.96
C TYR A 139 -2.89 -4.22 -3.71
N GLU A 140 -4.21 -4.03 -3.77
CA GLU A 140 -5.14 -4.30 -2.67
C GLU A 140 -5.16 -5.79 -2.30
N LEU A 141 -5.05 -6.67 -3.29
CA LEU A 141 -4.97 -8.11 -3.07
C LEU A 141 -3.67 -8.49 -2.35
N GLY A 142 -2.57 -7.87 -2.74
CA GLY A 142 -1.29 -8.01 -2.06
C GLY A 142 -1.33 -7.58 -0.60
N LEU A 143 -1.86 -6.37 -0.33
CA LEU A 143 -2.03 -5.87 1.03
C LEU A 143 -2.95 -6.76 1.85
N GLN A 144 -4.06 -7.23 1.28
CA GLN A 144 -4.96 -8.17 1.94
C GLN A 144 -4.21 -9.46 2.33
N TYR A 145 -3.44 -10.03 1.39
CA TYR A 145 -2.64 -11.22 1.65
C TYR A 145 -1.66 -10.98 2.81
N LEU A 146 -0.90 -9.89 2.76
CA LEU A 146 0.10 -9.60 3.79
C LEU A 146 -0.55 -9.30 5.15
N ALA A 147 -1.69 -8.61 5.18
CA ALA A 147 -2.45 -8.36 6.41
C ALA A 147 -3.08 -9.62 7.02
N LYS A 148 -3.33 -10.67 6.23
CA LYS A 148 -3.79 -11.98 6.72
C LYS A 148 -2.62 -12.82 7.25
N GLU A 149 -1.48 -12.79 6.57
CA GLU A 149 -0.32 -13.64 6.87
C GLU A 149 0.62 -13.05 7.94
N PHE A 150 0.71 -11.72 8.03
CA PHE A 150 1.63 -11.02 8.92
C PHE A 150 0.90 -10.11 9.91
N TYR A 151 0.97 -10.50 11.19
CA TYR A 151 0.29 -9.76 12.26
C TYR A 151 0.76 -8.30 12.39
N GLY A 152 2.04 -8.01 12.10
CA GLY A 152 2.56 -6.65 12.13
C GLY A 152 1.87 -5.73 11.11
N MET A 153 1.69 -6.22 9.87
CA MET A 153 0.93 -5.50 8.84
C MET A 153 -0.52 -5.31 9.26
N ASN A 154 -1.17 -6.36 9.75
CA ASN A 154 -2.54 -6.29 10.26
C ASN A 154 -2.73 -5.15 11.28
N VAL A 155 -1.84 -5.11 12.28
CA VAL A 155 -1.89 -4.09 13.33
C VAL A 155 -1.57 -2.70 12.77
N LEU A 156 -0.60 -2.56 11.87
CA LEU A 156 -0.23 -1.28 11.28
C LEU A 156 -1.41 -0.63 10.55
N LEU A 157 -2.12 -1.38 9.71
CA LEU A 157 -3.28 -0.90 8.97
C LEU A 157 -4.44 -0.41 9.86
N ARG A 158 -4.45 -0.85 11.11
CA ARG A 158 -5.45 -0.52 12.13
C ARG A 158 -5.02 0.62 13.06
N ARG A 159 -3.76 1.06 13.00
CA ARG A 159 -3.29 2.17 13.85
C ARG A 159 -3.78 3.49 13.34
N GLU A 160 -4.40 4.26 14.23
CA GLU A 160 -5.02 5.52 13.86
C GLU A 160 -3.99 6.57 13.41
N ASP A 161 -2.76 6.50 13.92
CA ASP A 161 -1.65 7.42 13.64
C ASP A 161 -0.70 6.92 12.54
N ALA A 162 -1.01 5.79 11.87
CA ALA A 162 -0.15 5.22 10.83
C ALA A 162 0.07 6.18 9.65
N TYR A 163 -0.98 6.86 9.21
CA TYR A 163 -0.91 7.84 8.11
C TYR A 163 0.11 8.96 8.38
N ARG A 164 0.18 9.43 9.63
CA ARG A 164 1.07 10.50 10.07
C ARG A 164 2.53 10.04 10.04
N VAL A 165 2.78 8.86 10.59
CA VAL A 165 4.11 8.26 10.61
C VAL A 165 4.60 7.92 9.21
N ALA A 166 3.70 7.45 8.33
CA ALA A 166 4.00 7.20 6.93
C ALA A 166 4.38 8.49 6.18
N ALA A 167 3.58 9.56 6.33
CA ALA A 167 3.91 10.86 5.71
C ALA A 167 5.25 11.41 6.20
N GLU A 168 5.53 11.36 7.50
CA GLU A 168 6.82 11.80 8.03
C GLU A 168 7.99 10.98 7.48
N SER A 169 7.80 9.65 7.32
CA SER A 169 8.80 8.77 6.72
C SER A 169 9.05 9.15 5.27
N TYR A 170 7.98 9.23 4.47
CA TYR A 170 8.00 9.57 3.04
C TYR A 170 8.67 10.93 2.79
N LEU A 171 8.21 11.98 3.48
CA LEU A 171 8.73 13.35 3.35
C LEU A 171 10.21 13.48 3.78
N SER A 172 10.69 12.60 4.67
CA SER A 172 12.08 12.61 5.10
C SER A 172 13.04 12.00 4.08
N ARG A 173 12.54 11.26 3.08
CA ARG A 173 13.35 10.61 2.04
C ARG A 173 13.77 11.62 0.98
N ASN A 174 15.01 11.50 0.52
CA ASN A 174 15.51 12.22 -0.63
C ASN A 174 15.80 11.21 -1.75
N LEU A 175 14.84 10.99 -2.64
CA LEU A 175 14.95 10.00 -3.73
C LEU A 175 15.84 10.47 -4.89
N LYS A 176 16.30 11.73 -4.90
CA LYS A 176 17.13 12.31 -5.96
C LYS A 176 18.62 11.94 -5.90
N VAL A 177 19.00 10.86 -5.20
CA VAL A 177 20.42 10.49 -4.98
C VAL A 177 20.68 9.03 -5.38
N SER A 178 21.02 8.79 -6.65
CA SER A 178 22.40 8.58 -7.16
C SER A 178 22.38 7.90 -8.54
N ASP A 179 23.21 8.37 -9.46
CA ASP A 179 23.53 7.76 -10.77
C ASP A 179 24.30 6.43 -10.67
N GLU A 180 24.36 5.81 -9.49
CA GLU A 180 25.07 4.56 -9.25
C GLU A 180 24.08 3.40 -9.10
N GLU A 181 24.14 2.56 -10.11
CA GLU A 181 23.52 1.25 -10.31
C GLU A 181 23.51 0.40 -9.03
N VAL A 182 22.44 0.50 -8.24
CA VAL A 182 21.95 -0.61 -7.43
C VAL A 182 20.43 -0.59 -7.52
N CYS A 183 19.88 -1.55 -8.27
CA CYS A 183 18.53 -2.01 -8.03
C CYS A 183 18.46 -2.34 -6.52
N VAL A 184 17.78 -1.52 -5.73
CA VAL A 184 17.43 -1.85 -4.34
C VAL A 184 15.92 -2.15 -4.31
N PRO A 185 15.49 -3.39 -4.67
CA PRO A 185 14.12 -3.91 -4.56
C PRO A 185 13.46 -3.94 -3.17
N PRO A 186 13.95 -3.25 -2.13
CA PRO A 186 13.07 -2.85 -1.04
C PRO A 186 12.51 -1.45 -1.23
N MET A 187 13.12 -0.55 -2.02
CA MET A 187 12.76 0.86 -1.95
C MET A 187 11.33 1.13 -2.45
N ILE A 188 10.92 0.50 -3.55
CA ILE A 188 9.60 0.74 -4.12
C ILE A 188 8.48 0.17 -3.24
N GLU A 189 8.64 -1.02 -2.67
CA GLU A 189 7.69 -1.62 -1.73
C GLU A 189 7.46 -0.73 -0.50
N LEU A 190 8.54 -0.13 0.01
CA LEU A 190 8.45 0.76 1.17
C LEU A 190 7.63 2.02 0.82
N LEU A 191 7.92 2.62 -0.33
CA LEU A 191 7.23 3.82 -0.81
C LEU A 191 5.75 3.52 -1.05
N LEU A 192 5.42 2.44 -1.76
CA LEU A 192 4.03 2.09 -2.02
C LEU A 192 3.24 1.80 -0.74
N LEU A 193 3.85 1.22 0.29
CA LEU A 193 3.20 1.05 1.59
C LEU A 193 2.94 2.40 2.28
N GLU A 194 3.93 3.29 2.28
CA GLU A 194 3.80 4.64 2.83
C GLU A 194 2.71 5.42 2.10
N GLU A 195 2.76 5.47 0.77
CA GLU A 195 1.77 6.13 -0.10
C GLU A 195 0.36 5.59 0.09
N PHE A 196 0.21 4.27 0.27
CA PHE A 196 -1.10 3.69 0.60
C PHE A 196 -1.62 4.21 1.93
N LEU A 197 -0.79 4.25 2.98
CA LEU A 197 -1.21 4.76 4.28
C LEU A 197 -1.60 6.24 4.24
N ILE A 198 -0.95 7.02 3.37
CA ILE A 198 -1.19 8.46 3.19
C ILE A 198 -2.46 8.71 2.34
N SER A 199 -2.65 7.97 1.25
CA SER A 199 -3.73 8.15 0.27
C SER A 199 -5.10 7.65 0.72
N ARG A 200 -5.21 7.02 1.89
CA ARG A 200 -6.49 6.61 2.46
C ARG A 200 -7.43 7.79 2.68
N GLU A 201 -8.73 7.55 2.47
CA GLU A 201 -9.78 8.54 2.73
C GLU A 201 -9.74 9.06 4.17
N ASP A 202 -9.56 8.18 5.17
CA ASP A 202 -9.52 8.59 6.58
C ASP A 202 -8.27 9.41 6.93
N ALA A 203 -7.20 9.29 6.15
CA ALA A 203 -5.99 10.11 6.30
C ALA A 203 -6.20 11.52 5.71
N TYR A 204 -6.89 11.65 4.57
CA TYR A 204 -7.17 12.94 3.93
C TYR A 204 -7.73 13.97 4.91
N TYR A 205 -8.78 13.60 5.65
CA TYR A 205 -9.47 14.48 6.59
C TYR A 205 -8.66 14.77 7.87
N LYS A 206 -7.57 14.05 8.10
CA LYS A 206 -6.67 14.23 9.25
C LYS A 206 -5.45 15.08 8.92
N PHE A 207 -5.14 15.25 7.65
CA PHE A 207 -4.17 16.23 7.20
C PHE A 207 -4.82 17.60 7.06
N SER A 208 -4.08 18.65 7.42
CA SER A 208 -4.41 20.01 7.03
C SER A 208 -4.20 20.21 5.53
N GLU A 209 -4.81 21.23 4.94
CA GLU A 209 -4.60 21.60 3.53
C GLU A 209 -3.11 21.84 3.21
N GLY A 210 -2.38 22.48 4.13
CA GLY A 210 -0.94 22.70 3.97
C GLY A 210 -0.13 21.40 3.93
N GLU A 211 -0.49 20.43 4.77
CA GLU A 211 0.15 19.11 4.80
C GLU A 211 -0.16 18.30 3.53
N ARG A 212 -1.41 18.36 3.04
CA ARG A 212 -1.78 17.68 1.79
C ARG A 212 -1.02 18.26 0.60
N ARG A 213 -0.89 19.59 0.52
CA ARG A 213 -0.08 20.25 -0.51
C ARG A 213 1.39 19.82 -0.43
N GLU A 214 1.99 19.81 0.76
CA GLU A 214 3.38 19.35 0.94
C GLU A 214 3.57 17.89 0.49
N ILE A 215 2.62 17.02 0.80
CA ILE A 215 2.61 15.63 0.33
C ILE A 215 2.56 15.57 -1.19
N LEU A 216 1.64 16.29 -1.84
CA LEU A 216 1.50 16.30 -3.29
C LEU A 216 2.75 16.84 -3.99
N GLU A 217 3.35 17.92 -3.47
CA GLU A 217 4.62 18.46 -3.97
C GLU A 217 5.76 17.43 -3.85
N ALA A 218 5.78 16.63 -2.78
CA ALA A 218 6.77 15.58 -2.60
C ALA A 218 6.56 14.42 -3.57
N VAL A 219 5.31 13.96 -3.73
CA VAL A 219 4.92 12.91 -4.70
C VAL A 219 5.30 13.33 -6.13
N GLU A 220 4.95 14.54 -6.54
CA GLU A 220 5.31 15.08 -7.86
C GLU A 220 6.83 15.15 -8.05
N LYS A 221 7.55 15.67 -7.05
CA LYS A 221 9.01 15.78 -7.08
C LYS A 221 9.71 14.42 -7.19
N ASN A 222 9.11 13.37 -6.64
CA ASN A 222 9.66 12.03 -6.53
C ASN A 222 9.26 11.11 -7.69
N TYR A 223 8.20 11.44 -8.43
CA TYR A 223 7.60 10.59 -9.46
C TYR A 223 8.61 9.95 -10.42
N ASP A 224 9.49 10.73 -11.04
CA ASP A 224 10.49 10.20 -11.97
C ASP A 224 11.47 9.23 -11.31
N ALA A 225 11.85 9.48 -10.05
CA ALA A 225 12.73 8.59 -9.30
C ALA A 225 12.03 7.27 -8.96
N GLU A 226 10.75 7.34 -8.59
CA GLU A 226 9.93 6.15 -8.32
C GLU A 226 9.68 5.32 -9.57
N LEU A 227 9.42 5.98 -10.71
CA LEU A 227 9.29 5.32 -12.01
C LEU A 227 10.58 4.59 -12.40
N ASN A 228 11.74 5.20 -12.17
CA ASN A 228 13.04 4.57 -12.40
C ASN A 228 13.27 3.36 -11.45
N LEU A 229 12.90 3.48 -10.18
CA LEU A 229 12.98 2.38 -9.20
C LEU A 229 12.09 1.19 -9.58
N ALA A 230 10.95 1.45 -10.19
CA ALA A 230 10.03 0.44 -10.69
C ALA A 230 10.42 -0.13 -12.07
N ASP A 231 11.61 0.22 -12.60
CA ASP A 231 12.07 -0.15 -13.96
C ASP A 231 11.05 0.24 -15.05
N GLY A 232 10.40 1.40 -14.87
CA GLY A 232 9.32 1.87 -15.74
C GLY A 232 8.00 1.10 -15.61
N CYS A 233 7.94 0.05 -14.78
CA CYS A 233 6.76 -0.78 -14.53
C CYS A 233 6.06 -0.43 -13.22
N LEU A 234 5.85 0.87 -12.97
CA LEU A 234 5.08 1.34 -11.83
C LEU A 234 3.59 1.02 -12.05
N ARG A 235 3.19 -0.19 -11.63
CA ARG A 235 1.80 -0.70 -11.77
C ARG A 235 0.82 -0.03 -10.81
N THR A 236 1.33 0.64 -9.78
CA THR A 236 0.54 1.32 -8.76
C THR A 236 1.40 2.42 -8.16
N HIS A 237 0.87 3.62 -8.03
CA HIS A 237 1.49 4.79 -7.41
C HIS A 237 0.45 5.56 -6.58
N PHE A 238 0.89 6.52 -5.76
CA PHE A 238 0.02 7.42 -4.99
C PHE A 238 -1.20 7.92 -5.79
N TYR A 239 -0.99 8.36 -7.04
CA TYR A 239 -2.05 8.86 -7.91
C TYR A 239 -3.14 7.83 -8.19
N ASP A 240 -2.78 6.57 -8.42
CA ASP A 240 -3.75 5.50 -8.67
C ASP A 240 -4.58 5.22 -7.41
N MET A 241 -3.93 5.23 -6.24
CA MET A 241 -4.59 5.01 -4.95
C MET A 241 -5.50 6.19 -4.58
N ALA A 242 -5.06 7.41 -4.86
CA ALA A 242 -5.77 8.66 -4.60
C ALA A 242 -6.96 8.88 -5.55
N ALA A 243 -6.88 8.40 -6.80
CA ALA A 243 -7.93 8.57 -7.80
C ALA A 243 -9.06 7.53 -7.73
N TYR A 244 -8.90 6.49 -6.89
CA TYR A 244 -9.84 5.38 -6.80
C TYR A 244 -11.18 5.76 -6.13
N GLY A 245 -12.29 5.39 -6.76
CA GLY A 245 -13.64 5.60 -6.21
C GLY A 245 -13.96 7.07 -5.92
N ASP A 246 -14.59 7.31 -4.77
CA ASP A 246 -14.95 8.64 -4.26
C ASP A 246 -13.87 9.21 -3.31
N ASN A 247 -12.62 8.75 -3.43
CA ASN A 247 -11.52 9.18 -2.57
C ASN A 247 -11.30 10.71 -2.70
N PRO A 248 -11.34 11.47 -1.58
CA PRO A 248 -11.27 12.94 -1.62
C PRO A 248 -9.95 13.49 -2.18
N TRP A 249 -8.85 12.72 -2.12
CA TRP A 249 -7.58 13.11 -2.72
C TRP A 249 -7.70 13.39 -4.22
N LYS A 250 -8.62 12.72 -4.93
CA LYS A 250 -8.89 12.89 -6.36
C LYS A 250 -9.16 14.35 -6.76
N SER A 251 -9.74 15.14 -5.86
CA SER A 251 -10.06 16.56 -6.13
C SER A 251 -8.85 17.49 -6.06
N GLU A 252 -7.72 17.01 -5.52
CA GLU A 252 -6.48 17.77 -5.36
C GLU A 252 -5.36 17.28 -6.29
N LEU A 253 -5.60 16.22 -7.08
CA LEU A 253 -4.66 15.73 -8.08
C LEU A 253 -4.56 16.72 -9.26
N PRO A 254 -3.37 16.85 -9.88
CA PRO A 254 -3.15 17.72 -11.04
C PRO A 254 -3.91 17.29 -12.30
#